data_AF-A0A080ZFZ7-F1
#
_entry.id   AF-A0A080ZFZ7-F1
#
_cell.length_a   1.000
_cell.length_b   1.000
_cell.length_c   1.000
_cell.angle_alpha   90.00
_cell.angle_beta   90.00
_cell.angle_gamma   90.00
#
_symmetry.space_group_name_H-M   'P 1'
#
loop_
_entity.id
_entity.type
_entity.pdbx_description
1 polymer ?
#
loop_
_entity_poly.entity_id
_entity_poly.type
_entity_poly.pdbx_seq_one_letter_code
_entity_poly.pdbx_strand_id
1 'polypeptide(L)'
;MISHLKDKHPGYVEDLKSHQSRQAGSLRTFGFVNPTASNMYRWIEWVVARNMPLSEVDDPLTRGMSKLQPVCSKTLKRYMTLLVAAVEAKITAEMSGQYGYMYDASTFYLENYV
;
A
#
# COMPACT_ATOMS: atom_id res chain seq x y z
N MET A 1 -17.00 -14.98 -26.59
CA MET A 1 -17.35 -15.00 -25.15
C MET A 1 -18.77 -14.46 -24.89
N ILE A 2 -19.11 -13.23 -25.32
CA ILE A 2 -20.48 -12.67 -25.13
C ILE A 2 -21.55 -13.38 -25.98
N SER A 3 -21.20 -13.90 -27.15
CA SER A 3 -22.10 -14.72 -27.98
C SER A 3 -22.54 -16.00 -27.29
N HIS A 4 -21.61 -16.71 -26.63
CA HIS A 4 -21.90 -17.93 -25.88
C HIS A 4 -22.87 -17.69 -24.71
N LEU A 5 -22.71 -16.55 -24.02
CA LEU A 5 -23.62 -16.15 -22.95
C LEU A 5 -25.02 -15.84 -23.48
N LYS A 6 -25.16 -15.19 -24.65
CA LYS A 6 -26.47 -14.95 -25.27
C LYS A 6 -27.18 -16.24 -25.68
N ASP A 7 -26.44 -17.22 -26.20
CA ASP A 7 -27.02 -18.49 -26.68
C ASP A 7 -27.43 -19.42 -25.54
N LYS A 8 -26.65 -19.45 -24.44
CA LYS A 8 -26.85 -20.40 -23.33
C LYS A 8 -27.55 -19.78 -22.12
N HIS A 9 -27.52 -18.46 -21.98
CA HIS A 9 -28.10 -17.75 -20.85
C HIS A 9 -28.83 -16.47 -21.35
N PRO A 10 -30.03 -16.61 -21.93
CA PRO A 10 -30.77 -15.47 -22.51
C PRO A 10 -31.11 -14.37 -21.50
N GLY A 11 -31.17 -14.73 -20.20
CA GLY A 11 -31.45 -13.82 -19.09
C GLY A 11 -30.24 -13.12 -18.48
N TYR A 12 -29.01 -13.35 -18.98
CA TYR A 12 -27.80 -12.87 -18.30
C TYR A 12 -27.77 -11.35 -18.09
N VAL A 13 -28.43 -10.58 -18.98
CA VAL A 13 -28.50 -9.12 -18.88
C VAL A 13 -29.33 -8.68 -17.68
N GLU A 14 -30.44 -9.37 -17.41
CA GLU A 14 -31.32 -9.06 -16.26
C GLU A 14 -30.70 -9.57 -14.95
N ASP A 15 -29.99 -10.69 -14.99
CA ASP A 15 -29.19 -11.16 -13.86
C ASP A 15 -28.07 -10.16 -13.55
N LEU A 16 -27.34 -9.66 -14.56
CA LEU A 16 -26.30 -8.65 -14.39
C LEU A 16 -26.86 -7.36 -13.77
N LYS A 17 -27.99 -6.87 -14.27
CA LYS A 17 -28.67 -5.69 -13.72
C LYS A 17 -29.16 -5.92 -12.29
N SER A 18 -29.66 -7.12 -11.99
CA SER A 18 -30.08 -7.52 -10.64
C SER A 18 -28.90 -7.66 -9.68
N HIS A 19 -27.75 -8.13 -10.17
CA HIS A 19 -26.50 -8.16 -9.43
C HIS A 19 -25.98 -6.74 -9.14
N GLN A 20 -26.03 -5.85 -10.14
CA GLN A 20 -25.63 -4.45 -9.99
C GLN A 20 -26.56 -3.69 -9.02
N SER A 21 -27.88 -3.93 -9.09
CA SER A 21 -28.85 -3.29 -8.18
C SER A 21 -28.72 -3.81 -6.74
N ARG A 22 -28.41 -5.09 -6.55
CA ARG A 22 -28.09 -5.69 -5.23
C ARG A 22 -26.75 -5.20 -4.66
N GLN A 23 -25.84 -4.69 -5.50
CA GLN A 23 -24.52 -4.17 -5.12
C GLN A 23 -24.48 -2.65 -4.90
N ALA A 24 -25.63 -1.99 -4.76
CA ALA A 24 -25.68 -0.61 -4.28
C ALA A 24 -25.19 -0.43 -2.82
N GLY A 25 -24.66 -1.48 -2.18
CA GLY A 25 -23.86 -1.43 -0.97
C GLY A 25 -22.37 -1.42 -1.30
N SER A 26 -21.76 -0.23 -1.25
CA SER A 26 -20.32 0.06 -1.13
C SER A 26 -19.36 -0.97 -1.76
N LEU A 27 -18.77 -0.57 -2.89
CA LEU A 27 -17.65 -1.24 -3.58
C LEU A 27 -16.45 -1.63 -2.66
N ARG A 28 -16.42 -1.16 -1.40
CA ARG A 28 -15.43 -1.55 -0.37
C ARG A 28 -15.48 -3.04 0.01
N THR A 29 -16.61 -3.72 -0.22
CA THR A 29 -16.82 -5.10 0.25
C THR A 29 -16.12 -6.16 -0.61
N PHE A 30 -15.65 -5.81 -1.80
CA PHE A 30 -15.03 -6.75 -2.76
C PHE A 30 -13.51 -6.91 -2.65
N GLY A 31 -12.87 -6.40 -1.60
CA GLY A 31 -11.41 -6.54 -1.44
C GLY A 31 -10.59 -5.76 -2.48
N PHE A 32 -11.21 -4.84 -3.21
CA PHE A 32 -10.47 -3.91 -4.07
C PHE A 32 -9.76 -2.87 -3.21
N VAL A 33 -8.45 -3.05 -3.05
CA VAL A 33 -7.59 -2.02 -2.47
C VAL A 33 -7.53 -0.83 -3.43
N ASN A 34 -7.67 0.38 -2.90
CA ASN A 34 -7.55 1.61 -3.68
C ASN A 34 -6.19 1.59 -4.44
N PRO A 35 -6.17 1.70 -5.79
CA PRO A 35 -4.94 1.62 -6.57
C PRO A 35 -3.86 2.62 -6.13
N THR A 36 -4.26 3.83 -5.72
CA THR A 36 -3.35 4.86 -5.18
C THR A 36 -2.75 4.41 -3.85
N ALA A 37 -3.56 3.81 -2.98
CA ALA A 37 -3.08 3.28 -1.70
C ALA A 37 -2.11 2.10 -1.92
N SER A 38 -2.43 1.19 -2.85
CA SER A 38 -1.55 0.08 -3.24
C SER A 38 -0.22 0.59 -3.81
N ASN A 39 -0.26 1.62 -4.67
CA ASN A 39 0.94 2.22 -5.23
C ASN A 39 1.83 2.83 -4.15
N MET A 40 1.23 3.58 -3.21
CA MET A 40 1.95 4.18 -2.09
C MET A 40 2.56 3.11 -1.17
N TYR A 41 1.79 2.08 -0.81
CA TYR A 41 2.28 0.97 0.00
C TYR A 41 3.53 0.33 -0.62
N ARG A 42 3.52 0.05 -1.93
CA ARG A 42 4.68 -0.56 -2.61
C ARG A 42 5.92 0.34 -2.63
N TRP A 43 5.75 1.66 -2.72
CA TRP A 43 6.87 2.59 -2.58
C TRP A 43 7.43 2.63 -1.15
N ILE A 44 6.55 2.59 -0.15
CA ILE A 44 6.98 2.55 1.26
C ILE A 44 7.70 1.23 1.56
N GLU A 45 7.13 0.11 1.13
CA GLU A 45 7.72 -1.22 1.26
C GLU A 45 9.11 -1.26 0.62
N TRP A 46 9.27 -0.71 -0.58
CA TRP A 46 10.57 -0.61 -1.23
C TRP A 46 11.61 0.12 -0.37
N VAL A 47 11.27 1.31 0.13
CA VAL A 47 12.18 2.13 0.93
C VAL A 47 12.51 1.46 2.26
N VAL A 48 11.50 0.97 2.97
CA VAL A 48 11.67 0.41 4.32
C VAL A 48 12.33 -0.97 4.28
N ALA A 49 11.83 -1.89 3.46
CA ALA A 49 12.30 -3.27 3.46
C ALA A 49 13.72 -3.41 2.88
N ARG A 50 14.13 -2.51 1.97
CA ARG A 50 15.48 -2.48 1.40
C ARG A 50 16.41 -1.45 2.03
N ASN A 51 15.94 -0.70 3.02
CA ASN A 51 16.67 0.40 3.65
C ASN A 51 17.24 1.42 2.64
N MET A 52 16.42 1.81 1.65
CA MET A 52 16.81 2.79 0.63
C MET A 52 16.61 4.22 1.14
N PRO A 53 17.36 5.21 0.63
CA PRO A 53 17.09 6.61 0.96
C PRO A 53 15.72 7.05 0.40
N LEU A 54 15.08 8.02 1.04
CA LEU A 54 13.81 8.58 0.53
C LEU A 54 13.93 9.22 -0.86
N SER A 55 15.13 9.69 -1.23
CA SER A 55 15.41 10.23 -2.56
C SER A 55 15.35 9.18 -3.66
N GLU A 56 15.39 7.90 -3.32
CA GLU A 56 15.35 6.79 -4.29
C GLU A 56 14.10 6.82 -5.17
N VAL A 57 12.97 7.28 -4.63
CA VAL A 57 11.73 7.38 -5.42
C VAL A 57 11.72 8.56 -6.39
N ASP A 58 12.65 9.51 -6.21
CA ASP A 58 12.90 10.62 -7.13
C ASP A 58 13.95 10.29 -8.20
N ASP A 59 14.72 9.21 -8.02
CA ASP A 59 15.78 8.81 -8.94
C ASP A 59 15.20 8.42 -10.32
N PRO A 60 15.71 8.99 -11.43
CA PRO A 60 15.21 8.72 -12.77
C PRO A 60 15.35 7.25 -13.20
N LEU A 61 16.43 6.57 -12.81
CA LEU A 61 16.66 5.18 -13.18
C LEU A 61 15.68 4.27 -12.43
N THR A 62 15.49 4.49 -11.13
CA THR A 62 14.50 3.75 -10.34
C THR A 62 13.08 3.98 -10.83
N ARG A 63 12.74 5.20 -11.24
CA ARG A 63 11.45 5.48 -11.89
C ARG A 63 11.31 4.75 -13.23
N GLY A 64 12.36 4.72 -14.04
CA GLY A 64 12.36 4.04 -15.34
C GLY A 64 12.25 2.52 -15.24
N MET A 65 12.80 1.92 -14.19
CA MET A 65 12.74 0.47 -13.95
C MET A 65 11.46 0.02 -13.22
N SER A 66 10.81 0.93 -12.50
CA SER A 66 9.62 0.61 -11.71
C SER A 66 8.35 0.56 -12.56
N LYS A 67 7.44 -0.36 -12.23
CA LYS A 67 6.06 -0.38 -12.75
C LYS A 67 5.09 0.48 -11.92
N LEU A 68 5.59 1.13 -10.87
CA LEU A 68 4.79 1.96 -9.97
C LEU A 68 4.54 3.33 -10.59
N GLN A 69 3.39 3.91 -10.30
CA GLN A 69 3.12 5.30 -10.63
C GLN A 69 4.12 6.19 -9.87
N PRO A 70 4.84 7.11 -10.55
CA PRO A 70 5.83 7.95 -9.92
C PRO A 70 5.27 8.73 -8.73
N VAL A 71 6.04 8.77 -7.64
CA VAL A 71 5.79 9.62 -6.46
C VAL A 71 7.03 10.44 -6.18
N CYS A 72 6.88 11.53 -5.43
CA CYS A 72 8.04 12.29 -4.94
C CYS A 72 8.34 11.98 -3.48
N SER A 73 9.61 12.13 -3.08
CA SER A 73 10.07 11.88 -1.71
C SER A 73 9.26 12.64 -0.66
N LYS A 74 8.85 13.89 -0.95
CA LYS A 74 8.02 14.71 -0.05
C LYS A 74 6.67 14.05 0.23
N THR A 75 6.01 13.54 -0.81
CA THR A 75 4.74 12.84 -0.67
C THR A 75 4.94 11.53 0.08
N LEU A 76 5.94 10.74 -0.30
CA LEU A 76 6.26 9.48 0.37
C LEU A 76 6.49 9.69 1.87
N LYS A 77 7.32 10.69 2.23
CA LYS A 77 7.60 11.05 3.63
C LYS A 77 6.32 11.36 4.41
N ARG A 78 5.41 12.17 3.84
CA ARG A 78 4.14 12.50 4.48
C ARG A 78 3.31 11.24 4.78
N TYR A 79 3.21 10.33 3.81
CA TYR A 79 2.48 9.08 4.00
C TYR A 79 3.15 8.16 5.00
N MET A 80 4.48 8.08 5.02
CA MET A 80 5.22 7.32 6.03
C MET A 80 4.98 7.86 7.43
N THR A 81 4.95 9.18 7.64
CA THR A 81 4.61 9.77 8.94
C THR A 81 3.20 9.37 9.41
N LEU A 82 2.22 9.41 8.51
CA LEU A 82 0.86 8.96 8.82
C LEU A 82 0.80 7.46 9.11
N LEU A 83 1.57 6.66 8.35
CA LEU A 83 1.65 5.22 8.54
C LEU A 83 2.27 4.87 9.91
N VAL A 84 3.35 5.55 10.31
CA VAL A 84 3.98 5.36 11.63
C VAL A 84 2.96 5.61 12.74
N ALA A 85 2.24 6.74 12.71
CA ALA A 85 1.22 7.02 13.72
C ALA A 85 0.11 5.96 13.75
N ALA A 86 -0.32 5.45 12.60
CA ALA A 86 -1.31 4.39 12.52
C ALA A 86 -0.79 3.04 13.05
N VAL A 87 0.47 2.71 12.76
CA VAL A 87 1.15 1.50 13.26
C VAL A 87 1.36 1.59 14.76
N GLU A 88 1.80 2.72 15.29
CA GLU A 88 1.94 2.97 16.73
C GLU A 88 0.61 2.81 17.46
N ALA A 89 -0.48 3.37 16.92
CA ALA A 89 -1.81 3.21 17.49
C ALA A 89 -2.26 1.74 17.49
N LYS A 90 -1.96 0.99 16.42
CA LYS A 90 -2.29 -0.42 16.30
C LYS A 90 -1.49 -1.28 17.28
N ILE A 91 -0.18 -1.05 17.37
CA ILE A 91 0.70 -1.70 18.36
C ILE A 91 0.21 -1.40 19.76
N THR A 92 -0.12 -0.14 20.08
CA THR A 92 -0.63 0.25 21.40
C THR A 92 -1.92 -0.47 21.76
N ALA A 93 -2.85 -0.61 20.81
CA ALA A 93 -4.09 -1.34 21.03
C ALA A 93 -3.86 -2.85 21.26
N GLU A 94 -2.89 -3.45 20.56
CA GLU A 94 -2.50 -4.85 20.76
C GLU A 94 -1.73 -5.06 22.06
N MET A 95 -0.92 -4.07 22.46
CA MET A 95 -0.13 -4.07 23.67
C MET A 95 -0.93 -3.54 24.89
N SER A 96 -2.09 -4.11 25.20
CA SER A 96 -2.92 -3.75 26.38
C SER A 96 -2.58 -4.48 27.71
N GLY A 97 -1.32 -4.40 28.18
CA GLY A 97 -0.77 -5.29 29.23
C GLY A 97 0.63 -4.91 29.75
N GLN A 98 1.35 -5.82 30.42
CA GLN A 98 2.73 -5.58 30.88
C GLN A 98 3.74 -6.10 29.86
N TYR A 99 4.66 -5.24 29.42
CA TYR A 99 5.71 -5.56 28.43
C TYR A 99 7.06 -5.02 28.90
N GLY A 100 8.13 -5.74 28.57
CA GLY A 100 9.50 -5.26 28.75
C GLY A 100 10.05 -4.71 27.43
N TYR A 101 10.68 -3.54 27.48
CA TYR A 101 11.44 -2.99 26.36
C TYR A 101 12.92 -3.34 26.55
N MET A 102 13.53 -3.94 25.52
CA MET A 102 14.98 -4.12 25.46
C MET A 102 15.50 -3.24 24.33
N TYR A 103 16.26 -2.23 24.67
CA TYR A 103 16.92 -1.36 23.70
C TYR A 103 18.30 -1.93 23.41
N ASP A 104 18.56 -2.28 22.15
CA ASP A 104 19.92 -2.57 21.69
C ASP A 104 20.58 -1.25 21.28
N ALA A 105 21.66 -0.89 21.97
CA ALA A 105 22.42 0.32 21.69
C ALA A 105 23.59 -0.04 20.75
N SER A 106 23.48 0.31 19.47
CA SER A 106 24.61 0.22 18.54
C SER A 106 25.49 1.46 18.60
N THR A 107 26.81 1.25 18.63
CA THR A 107 27.80 2.34 18.51
C THR A 107 28.12 2.53 17.03
N PHE A 108 27.83 3.72 16.48
CA PHE A 108 28.16 4.07 15.10
C PHE A 108 29.43 4.90 15.05
N TYR A 109 30.52 4.34 14.50
CA TYR A 109 31.71 5.12 14.16
C TYR A 109 31.49 5.77 12.79
N LEU A 110 31.29 7.08 12.76
CA LEU A 110 31.40 7.86 11.53
C LEU A 110 32.89 8.06 11.25
N GLU A 111 33.47 7.17 10.44
CA GLU A 111 34.77 7.44 9.83
C GLU A 111 34.57 8.57 8.81
N ASN A 112 34.91 9.80 9.22
CA ASN A 112 35.05 10.92 8.32
C ASN A 112 36.20 10.60 7.36
N TYR A 113 35.89 10.18 6.14
CA TYR A 113 36.84 10.28 5.04
C TYR A 113 37.05 11.76 4.74
N VAL A 114 38.24 12.26 5.11
CA VAL A 114 38.79 13.55 4.68
C VAL A 114 39.33 13.42 3.27
#